data_AF-A0A951LVW8-F1
#
_entry.id   AF-A0A951LVW8-F1
#
_cell.length_a   1.000
_cell.length_b   1.000
_cell.length_c   1.000
_cell.angle_alpha   90.00
_cell.angle_beta   90.00
_cell.angle_gamma   90.00
#
_symmetry.space_group_name_H-M   'P 1'
#
loop_
_entity.id
_entity.type
_entity.pdbx_description
1 polymer ?
#
loop_
_entity_poly.entity_id
_entity_poly.type
_entity_poly.pdbx_seq_one_letter_code
_entity_poly.pdbx_strand_id
1 'polypeptide(L)'
;MTHKLAPQKFVVTRDRRDEALAGAVVAMGNFDGVHRGHRAVIAAAQKRAAALGAPAAALTFSPHPRRFFRPEEPLFILSDDKAKLRLLAGTGLDGAIVLTFDAALAGTSAEDFVAKILLDRFGVKGVVI
;
A
#
# COMPACT_ATOMS: atom_id res chain seq x y z
N MET A 1 13.08 17.81 23.08
CA MET A 1 14.08 16.74 22.88
C MET A 1 13.78 16.08 21.56
N THR A 2 14.54 16.41 20.52
CA THR A 2 14.38 15.91 19.16
C THR A 2 14.97 14.50 19.09
N HIS A 3 14.11 13.48 19.16
CA HIS A 3 14.52 12.14 18.73
C HIS A 3 14.76 12.19 17.21
N LYS A 4 16.03 12.25 16.84
CA LYS A 4 16.47 12.00 15.47
C LYS A 4 16.22 10.51 15.23
N LEU A 5 15.03 10.15 14.70
CA LEU A 5 14.74 8.77 14.31
C LEU A 5 15.85 8.33 13.35
N ALA A 6 16.47 7.19 13.66
CA ALA A 6 17.28 6.47 12.67
C ALA A 6 16.44 6.33 11.38
N PRO A 7 17.05 6.35 10.18
CA PRO A 7 16.29 6.20 8.94
C PRO A 7 15.49 4.90 9.03
N GLN A 8 14.16 5.02 9.09
CA GLN A 8 13.31 3.84 9.09
C GLN A 8 13.52 3.11 7.77
N LYS A 9 13.83 1.82 7.87
CA LYS A 9 13.96 0.95 6.71
C LYS A 9 12.57 0.81 6.09
N PHE A 10 12.38 1.33 4.88
CA PHE A 10 11.14 1.13 4.12
C PHE A 10 10.96 -0.36 3.80
N VAL A 11 9.96 -0.99 4.42
CA VAL A 11 9.69 -2.42 4.27
C VAL A 11 8.83 -2.66 3.04
N VAL A 12 9.21 -3.61 2.19
CA VAL A 12 8.37 -4.04 1.06
C VAL A 12 8.04 -5.51 1.25
N THR A 13 6.75 -5.81 1.29
CA THR A 13 6.26 -7.19 1.29
C THR A 13 5.30 -7.42 0.12
N ARG A 14 5.28 -8.66 -0.39
CA ARG A 14 4.41 -9.08 -1.48
C ARG A 14 3.59 -10.27 -1.04
N ASP A 15 2.27 -10.13 -1.08
CA ASP A 15 1.27 -11.18 -0.75
C ASP A 15 1.38 -11.87 0.61
N ARG A 16 2.37 -11.51 1.43
CA ARG A 16 2.69 -12.12 2.72
C ARG A 16 2.81 -11.06 3.81
N ARG A 17 2.49 -11.44 5.04
CA ARG A 17 2.68 -10.60 6.21
C ARG A 17 4.17 -10.31 6.46
N ASP A 18 4.45 -9.09 6.91
CA ASP A 18 5.72 -8.71 7.51
C ASP A 18 5.40 -8.10 8.89
N GLU A 19 6.06 -8.56 9.94
CA GLU A 19 5.77 -8.11 11.31
C GLU A 19 6.06 -6.62 11.52
N ALA A 20 6.96 -6.02 10.73
CA ALA A 20 7.20 -4.58 10.78
C ALA A 20 6.00 -3.75 10.31
N LEU A 21 5.09 -4.35 9.53
CA LEU A 21 3.87 -3.70 9.01
C LEU A 21 2.58 -4.30 9.62
N ALA A 22 2.69 -5.26 10.53
CA ALA A 22 1.52 -5.83 11.21
C ALA A 22 0.81 -4.73 12.02
N GLY A 23 -0.52 -4.65 11.90
CA GLY A 23 -1.27 -3.58 12.57
C GLY A 23 -1.32 -2.26 11.81
N ALA A 24 -0.76 -2.17 10.60
CA ALA A 24 -0.64 -0.90 9.89
C ALA A 24 -2.00 -0.24 9.58
N VAL A 25 -1.99 1.09 9.51
CA VAL A 25 -2.99 1.85 8.77
C VAL A 25 -2.48 2.00 7.34
N VAL A 26 -3.27 1.56 6.37
CA VAL A 26 -2.87 1.56 4.97
C VAL A 26 -3.52 2.68 4.17
N ALA A 27 -2.73 3.40 3.38
CA ALA A 27 -3.24 4.13 2.23
C ALA A 27 -3.38 3.14 1.08
N MET A 28 -4.58 2.93 0.54
CA MET A 28 -4.82 1.92 -0.49
C MET A 28 -5.02 2.55 -1.87
N GLY A 29 -4.26 2.09 -2.87
CA GLY A 29 -4.37 2.61 -4.24
C GLY A 29 -3.30 2.11 -5.21
N ASN A 30 -3.45 2.45 -6.49
CA ASN A 30 -2.49 2.08 -7.53
C ASN A 30 -1.17 2.86 -7.43
N PHE A 31 -1.21 4.08 -6.89
CA PHE A 31 -0.06 4.96 -6.63
C PHE A 31 0.84 5.23 -7.84
N ASP A 32 0.31 5.16 -9.06
CA ASP A 32 1.08 5.48 -10.26
C ASP A 32 1.52 6.96 -10.25
N GLY A 33 2.82 7.20 -10.28
CA GLY A 33 3.46 8.52 -10.21
C GLY A 33 3.39 9.23 -8.85
N VAL A 34 2.70 8.67 -7.83
CA VAL A 34 2.57 9.24 -6.47
C VAL A 34 2.29 10.76 -6.46
N HIS A 35 1.36 11.19 -7.33
CA HIS A 35 0.99 12.60 -7.50
C HIS A 35 0.33 13.21 -6.25
N ARG A 36 0.00 14.51 -6.29
CA ARG A 36 -0.55 15.27 -5.14
C ARG A 36 -1.78 14.63 -4.49
N GLY A 37 -2.70 14.10 -5.30
CA GLY A 37 -3.84 13.31 -4.79
C GLY A 37 -3.41 12.10 -3.94
N HIS A 38 -2.52 11.25 -4.45
CA HIS A 38 -1.97 10.13 -3.68
C HIS A 38 -1.29 10.58 -2.38
N ARG A 39 -0.55 11.69 -2.41
CA ARG A 39 0.11 12.24 -1.22
C ARG A 39 -0.89 12.67 -0.14
N ALA A 40 -2.09 13.10 -0.52
CA ALA A 40 -3.14 13.44 0.44
C ALA A 40 -3.67 12.18 1.16
N VAL A 41 -3.94 11.10 0.42
CA VAL A 41 -4.35 9.80 0.99
C VAL A 41 -3.28 9.25 1.92
N ILE A 42 -2.01 9.31 1.50
CA ILE A 42 -0.85 8.89 2.30
C ILE A 42 -0.74 9.71 3.59
N ALA A 43 -0.86 11.05 3.51
CA ALA A 43 -0.79 11.92 4.67
C ALA A 43 -1.91 11.63 5.68
N ALA A 44 -3.12 11.34 5.19
CA ALA A 44 -4.24 10.95 6.03
C ALA A 44 -4.01 9.59 6.73
N ALA A 45 -3.44 8.61 6.03
CA ALA A 45 -3.05 7.34 6.63
C ALA A 45 -1.97 7.51 7.71
N GLN A 46 -0.92 8.29 7.43
CA GLN A 46 0.14 8.61 8.40
C GLN A 46 -0.41 9.29 9.66
N LYS A 47 -1.31 10.28 9.49
CA LYS A 47 -1.96 10.95 10.62
C LYS A 47 -2.75 9.98 11.49
N ARG A 48 -3.50 9.05 10.87
CA ARG A 48 -4.29 8.05 11.60
C ARG A 48 -3.41 6.99 12.26
N ALA A 49 -2.34 6.55 11.59
CA ALA A 49 -1.35 5.62 12.13
C ALA A 49 -0.68 6.19 13.39
N ALA A 50 -0.24 7.45 13.33
CA ALA A 50 0.37 8.15 14.45
C ALA A 50 -0.58 8.24 15.67
N ALA A 51 -1.87 8.51 15.45
CA ALA A 51 -2.87 8.54 16.51
C ALA A 51 -3.12 7.17 17.17
N LEU A 52 -2.81 6.08 16.48
CA LEU A 52 -2.98 4.70 16.95
C LEU A 52 -1.68 4.06 17.45
N GLY A 53 -0.54 4.76 17.36
CA GLY A 53 0.77 4.17 17.63
C GLY A 53 1.09 2.97 16.72
N ALA A 54 0.59 2.99 15.48
CA ALA A 54 0.70 1.91 14.51
C ALA A 54 1.58 2.31 13.31
N PRO A 55 2.09 1.34 12.52
CA PRO A 55 2.77 1.65 11.27
C PRO A 55 1.82 2.27 10.23
N ALA A 56 2.36 3.10 9.33
CA ALA A 56 1.70 3.61 8.14
C ALA A 56 2.31 2.97 6.89
N ALA A 57 1.49 2.32 6.07
CA ALA A 57 1.97 1.67 4.84
C ALA A 57 1.13 2.05 3.62
N ALA A 58 1.69 1.86 2.42
CA ALA A 58 0.89 1.79 1.20
C ALA A 58 0.40 0.35 1.00
N LEU A 59 -0.86 0.16 0.62
CA LEU A 59 -1.33 -1.09 0.02
C LEU A 59 -1.57 -0.83 -1.48
N THR A 60 -0.81 -1.51 -2.33
CA THR A 60 -0.85 -1.31 -3.78
C THR A 60 -0.87 -2.63 -4.54
N PHE A 61 -0.99 -2.55 -5.85
CA PHE A 61 -1.23 -3.69 -6.72
C PHE A 61 -0.13 -3.80 -7.80
N SER A 62 0.24 -5.02 -8.13
CA SER A 62 1.19 -5.32 -9.22
C SER A 62 0.88 -6.69 -9.85
N PRO A 63 0.75 -6.82 -11.17
CA PRO A 63 0.74 -5.77 -12.19
C PRO A 63 -0.40 -4.75 -11.97
N HIS A 64 -0.36 -3.62 -12.68
CA HIS A 64 -1.41 -2.60 -12.58
C HIS A 64 -2.79 -3.22 -12.92
N PRO A 65 -3.84 -3.08 -12.09
CA PRO A 65 -5.13 -3.77 -12.27
C PRO A 65 -5.79 -3.54 -13.64
N ARG A 66 -5.57 -2.37 -14.24
CA ARG A 66 -6.04 -2.07 -15.61
C ARG A 66 -5.49 -3.04 -16.66
N ARG A 67 -4.30 -3.62 -16.48
CA ARG A 67 -3.77 -4.67 -17.37
C ARG A 67 -4.61 -5.95 -17.33
N PHE A 68 -5.21 -6.25 -16.18
CA PHE A 68 -6.10 -7.40 -16.04
C PHE A 68 -7.47 -7.12 -16.67
N PHE A 69 -8.06 -5.95 -16.39
CA PHE A 69 -9.41 -5.62 -16.88
C PHE A 69 -9.47 -5.19 -18.35
N ARG A 70 -8.35 -4.69 -18.89
CA ARG A 70 -8.22 -4.16 -20.25
C ARG A 70 -6.88 -4.61 -20.86
N PRO A 71 -6.67 -5.91 -21.10
CA PRO A 71 -5.38 -6.43 -21.56
C PRO A 71 -5.02 -5.95 -22.97
N GLU A 72 -6.02 -5.72 -23.83
CA GLU A 72 -5.84 -5.28 -25.21
C GLU A 72 -5.56 -3.77 -25.35
N GLU A 73 -5.83 -2.98 -24.31
CA GLU A 73 -5.60 -1.54 -24.34
C GLU A 73 -4.19 -1.19 -23.86
N PRO A 74 -3.43 -0.37 -24.61
CA PRO A 74 -2.11 0.07 -24.16
C PRO A 74 -2.22 0.85 -22.85
N LEU A 75 -1.55 0.35 -21.82
CA LEU A 75 -1.44 1.02 -20.53
C LEU A 75 -0.16 1.86 -20.48
N PHE A 76 -0.31 3.18 -20.61
CA PHE A 76 0.73 4.12 -20.20
C PHE A 76 0.75 4.21 -18.66
N ILE A 77 1.90 3.89 -18.06
CA ILE A 77 2.16 4.07 -16.62
C ILE A 77 3.24 5.13 -16.43
N LEU A 78 3.07 5.98 -15.42
CA LEU A 78 4.06 7.00 -15.05
C LEU A 78 5.26 6.40 -14.33
N SER A 79 5.04 5.29 -13.63
CA SER A 79 6.04 4.60 -12.82
C SER A 79 5.85 3.09 -12.92
N ASP A 80 6.92 2.38 -13.28
CA ASP A 80 6.96 0.93 -13.11
C ASP A 80 6.97 0.56 -11.61
N ASP A 81 6.87 -0.74 -11.31
CA ASP A 81 6.78 -1.22 -9.93
C ASP A 81 7.97 -0.76 -9.07
N LYS A 82 9.19 -0.76 -9.62
CA LYS A 82 10.41 -0.32 -8.93
C LYS A 82 10.41 1.20 -8.68
N ALA A 83 10.02 2.00 -9.67
CA ALA A 83 9.92 3.44 -9.57
C ALA A 83 8.82 3.84 -8.57
N LYS A 84 7.66 3.18 -8.62
CA LYS A 84 6.55 3.38 -7.68
C LYS A 84 6.99 3.14 -6.24
N LEU A 85 7.65 2.01 -5.96
CA LEU A 85 8.15 1.70 -4.60
C LEU A 85 9.20 2.70 -4.13
N ARG A 86 10.08 3.19 -5.02
CA ARG A 86 11.03 4.27 -4.68
C ARG A 86 10.31 5.58 -4.34
N LEU A 87 9.28 5.95 -5.09
CA LEU A 87 8.49 7.15 -4.83
C LEU A 87 7.75 7.04 -3.48
N LEU A 88 7.17 5.87 -3.18
CA LEU A 88 6.52 5.58 -1.91
C LEU A 88 7.51 5.61 -0.73
N ALA A 89 8.73 5.09 -0.89
CA ALA A 89 9.77 5.21 0.12
C ALA A 89 10.11 6.67 0.47
N GLY A 90 9.94 7.59 -0.49
CA GLY A 90 10.13 9.03 -0.30
C GLY A 90 8.97 9.77 0.38
N THR A 91 7.88 9.08 0.78
CA THR A 91 6.73 9.73 1.43
C THR A 91 6.76 9.67 2.96
N GLY A 92 7.74 8.98 3.55
CA GLY A 92 7.79 8.76 5.00
C GLY A 92 6.81 7.70 5.51
N LEU A 93 6.33 6.82 4.63
CA LEU A 93 5.66 5.58 5.03
C LEU A 93 6.70 4.60 5.58
N ASP A 94 6.26 3.70 6.46
CA ASP A 94 7.09 2.63 7.02
C ASP A 94 7.30 1.50 6.01
N GLY A 95 6.38 1.35 5.05
CA GLY A 95 6.52 0.35 4.00
C GLY A 95 5.40 0.33 2.96
N ALA A 96 5.45 -0.71 2.13
CA ALA A 96 4.43 -1.04 1.15
C ALA A 96 4.11 -2.55 1.20
N ILE A 97 2.81 -2.84 1.21
CA ILE A 97 2.23 -4.14 0.93
C ILE A 97 1.83 -4.12 -0.55
N VAL A 98 2.40 -5.02 -1.34
CA VAL A 98 2.01 -5.18 -2.74
C VAL A 98 1.24 -6.48 -2.89
N LEU A 99 -0.02 -6.35 -3.31
CA LEU A 99 -0.84 -7.49 -3.68
C LEU A 99 -0.62 -7.82 -5.16
N THR A 100 -0.44 -9.11 -5.44
CA THR A 100 -0.50 -9.61 -6.81
C THR A 100 -1.92 -9.45 -7.33
N PHE A 101 -2.08 -8.70 -8.42
CA PHE A 101 -3.39 -8.51 -9.03
C PHE A 101 -3.59 -9.50 -10.17
N ASP A 102 -4.39 -10.52 -9.90
CA ASP A 102 -4.75 -11.60 -10.82
C ASP A 102 -6.25 -11.94 -10.73
N ALA A 103 -6.67 -13.02 -11.39
CA ALA A 103 -8.06 -13.48 -11.36
C ALA A 103 -8.52 -13.89 -9.94
N ALA A 104 -7.62 -14.36 -9.08
CA ALA A 104 -7.97 -14.75 -7.72
C ALA A 104 -8.28 -13.52 -6.87
N LEU A 105 -7.43 -12.49 -6.92
CA LEU A 105 -7.70 -11.24 -6.22
C LEU A 105 -8.93 -10.52 -6.79
N ALA A 106 -9.07 -10.47 -8.13
CA ALA A 106 -10.21 -9.82 -8.79
C ALA A 106 -11.56 -10.52 -8.49
N GLY A 107 -11.54 -11.84 -8.26
CA GLY A 107 -12.72 -12.63 -7.90
C GLY A 107 -13.02 -12.68 -6.40
N THR A 108 -12.22 -12.04 -5.55
CA THR A 108 -12.45 -12.00 -4.10
C THR A 108 -13.62 -11.07 -3.78
N SER A 109 -14.59 -11.51 -2.95
CA SER A 109 -15.68 -10.64 -2.50
C SER A 109 -15.17 -9.50 -1.62
N ALA A 110 -15.95 -8.43 -1.48
CA ALA A 110 -15.56 -7.32 -0.61
C ALA A 110 -15.41 -7.77 0.85
N GLU A 111 -16.29 -8.64 1.32
CA GLU A 111 -16.27 -9.22 2.67
C GLU A 111 -15.00 -10.03 2.90
N ASP A 112 -14.64 -10.90 1.94
CA ASP A 112 -13.43 -11.71 2.03
C ASP A 112 -12.15 -10.88 1.89
N PHE A 113 -12.17 -9.82 1.07
CA PHE A 113 -11.06 -8.90 0.97
C PHE A 113 -10.80 -8.22 2.33
N VAL A 114 -11.85 -7.77 3.02
CA VAL A 114 -11.68 -7.18 4.35
C VAL A 114 -11.26 -8.23 5.37
N ALA A 115 -12.02 -9.31 5.51
CA ALA A 115 -11.80 -10.31 6.56
C ALA A 115 -10.50 -11.08 6.35
N LYS A 116 -10.34 -11.74 5.20
CA LYS A 116 -9.24 -12.70 4.99
C LYS A 116 -7.94 -12.02 4.57
N ILE A 117 -8.03 -10.92 3.82
CA ILE A 117 -6.84 -10.23 3.31
C ILE A 117 -6.43 -9.12 4.27
N LEU A 118 -7.26 -8.09 4.49
CA LEU A 118 -6.84 -6.95 5.30
C LEU A 118 -6.65 -7.34 6.77
N LEU A 119 -7.64 -7.99 7.39
CA LEU A 119 -7.60 -8.31 8.82
C LEU A 119 -6.75 -9.56 9.10
N ASP A 120 -7.11 -10.73 8.58
CA ASP A 120 -6.45 -11.98 8.98
C ASP A 120 -5.00 -12.06 8.47
N ARG A 121 -4.78 -11.76 7.19
CA ARG A 121 -3.45 -11.90 6.58
C ARG A 121 -2.50 -10.78 6.98
N PHE A 122 -2.92 -9.52 6.91
CA PHE A 122 -2.02 -8.37 7.15
C PHE A 122 -2.22 -7.69 8.51
N GLY A 123 -3.29 -7.99 9.24
CA GLY A 123 -3.57 -7.34 10.52
C GLY A 123 -3.86 -5.85 10.40
N VAL A 124 -4.34 -5.36 9.25
CA VAL A 124 -4.59 -3.93 9.00
C VAL A 124 -5.60 -3.39 10.02
N LYS A 125 -5.27 -2.26 10.66
CA LYS A 125 -6.13 -1.61 11.67
C LYS A 125 -6.88 -0.39 11.15
N GLY A 126 -6.58 0.04 9.92
CA GLY A 126 -7.28 1.14 9.27
C GLY A 126 -6.94 1.22 7.79
N VAL A 127 -7.88 1.73 7.01
CA VAL A 127 -7.73 1.95 5.57
C VAL A 127 -8.10 3.40 5.27
N VAL A 128 -7.33 4.04 4.40
CA VAL A 128 -7.64 5.33 3.79
C VAL A 128 -7.64 5.16 2.27
N ILE A 129 -8.71 5.58 1.61
CA ILE A 129 -8.93 5.54 0.16
C ILE A 129 -9.40 6.89 -0.36
#